data_AF-A0A4Y4F490-F1
#
_entry.id   AF-A0A4Y4F490-F1
#
_cell.length_a   1.000
_cell.length_b   1.000
_cell.length_c   1.000
_cell.angle_alpha   90.00
_cell.angle_beta   90.00
_cell.angle_gamma   90.00
#
_symmetry.space_group_name_H-M   'P 1'
#
loop_
_entity.id
_entity.type
_entity.pdbx_description
1 polymer ?
#
loop_
_entity_poly.entity_id
_entity_poly.type
_entity_poly.pdbx_seq_one_letter_code
_entity_poly.pdbx_strand_id
1 'polypeptide(L)'
;MRGESFAVRRDDVVQQLAEQRILVRRIQPGRRLTAGSGRIKSRDITLLARQMATLLRAGVPVLQGFNVIAEGVDKPAMRLLVQSLSKAVSQGASVAEALRQHPRHFGGLFVHLVAAGEQSGTLERMLERIALHKEKAERLQARVRKALWYPAVVLITGVGVAALLLVKVVPRFETLFHDFGAELPALTRLALRLSEAAQAYWLWGLLLGLGLPLLAYWGQQRSHSLALRLQGLALRLPVLGEMLRASCVARFCRTLATTTGAGVPLVEGLKSAAGASGNRVFEQAVEQVRRDVLDGQSLGLSMRRAGRFPAMALQMVAIGEASGTLDQMLERVAEHHESEVDERVDVLTSLLEPLVIVILGVMVGGLVVAMYLPIFALGGAL
;
A
#
# COMPACT_ATOMS: atom_id res chain seq x y z
N MET A 1 3.30 36.71 26.69
CA MET A 1 2.78 36.14 25.43
C MET A 1 2.37 34.69 25.67
N ARG A 2 1.32 34.22 24.98
CA ARG A 2 1.02 32.79 24.86
C ARG A 2 1.44 32.37 23.45
N GLY A 3 2.23 31.30 23.35
CA GLY A 3 2.74 30.78 22.08
C GLY A 3 2.82 29.26 22.13
N GLU A 4 2.79 28.63 20.97
CA GLU A 4 2.92 27.18 20.81
C GLU A 4 4.29 26.88 20.19
N SER A 5 5.05 25.97 20.81
CA SER A 5 6.28 25.42 20.24
C SER A 5 6.20 23.90 20.25
N PHE A 6 6.76 23.28 19.21
CA PHE A 6 6.75 21.84 19.02
C PHE A 6 8.14 21.30 19.30
N ALA A 7 8.26 20.38 20.25
CA ALA A 7 9.48 19.58 20.40
C ALA A 7 9.15 18.19 20.97
N VAL A 8 10.10 17.27 20.81
CA VAL A 8 9.96 15.87 21.23
C VAL A 8 10.12 15.74 22.75
N ARG A 9 10.99 16.55 23.36
CA ARG A 9 11.17 16.63 24.81
C ARG A 9 10.88 18.03 25.32
N ARG A 10 10.46 18.13 26.58
CA ARG A 10 10.18 19.40 27.25
C ARG A 10 11.41 20.30 27.31
N ASP A 11 12.59 19.70 27.49
CA ASP A 11 13.86 20.42 27.64
C ASP A 11 14.30 21.11 26.34
N ASP A 12 13.97 20.51 25.19
CA ASP A 12 14.22 21.10 23.87
C ASP A 12 13.42 22.40 23.67
N VAL A 13 12.18 22.45 24.17
CA VAL A 13 11.34 23.67 24.14
C VAL A 13 11.94 24.77 25.01
N VAL A 14 12.48 24.41 26.17
CA VAL A 14 13.13 25.36 27.09
C VAL A 14 14.36 25.98 26.44
N GLN A 15 15.21 25.15 25.82
CA GLN A 15 16.41 25.64 25.11
C GLN A 15 16.04 26.55 23.94
N GLN A 16 15.07 26.17 23.12
CA GLN A 16 14.64 26.95 21.97
C GLN A 16 14.06 28.32 22.37
N LEU A 17 13.28 28.37 23.45
CA LEU A 17 12.73 29.63 23.97
C LEU A 17 13.80 30.49 24.68
N ALA A 18 14.81 29.85 25.29
CA ALA A 18 15.95 30.54 25.87
C ALA A 18 16.82 31.22 24.80
N GLU A 19 17.05 30.56 23.66
CA GLU A 19 17.74 31.15 22.49
C GLU A 19 17.01 32.40 21.97
N GLN A 20 15.69 32.43 22.08
CA GLN A 20 14.85 33.59 21.71
C GLN A 20 14.73 34.66 22.81
N ARG A 21 15.49 34.53 23.91
CA ARG A 21 15.43 35.41 25.10
C ARG A 21 14.04 35.47 25.76
N ILE A 22 13.24 34.42 25.62
CA ILE A 22 11.91 34.33 26.23
C ILE A 22 11.99 33.56 27.55
N LEU A 23 11.70 34.23 28.66
CA LEU A 23 11.65 33.60 29.98
C LEU A 23 10.39 32.73 30.14
N VAL A 24 10.60 31.42 30.27
CA VAL A 24 9.51 30.44 30.33
C VAL A 24 8.91 30.37 31.74
N ARG A 25 7.74 30.99 31.95
CA ARG A 25 7.02 30.94 33.25
C ARG A 25 6.31 29.61 33.51
N ARG A 26 5.73 28.99 32.49
CA ARG A 26 4.96 27.74 32.62
C ARG A 26 4.90 27.01 31.29
N ILE A 27 5.28 25.74 31.28
CA ILE A 27 5.11 24.84 30.12
C ILE A 27 3.99 23.87 30.47
N GLN A 28 2.96 23.81 29.62
CA GLN A 28 1.91 22.80 29.70
C GLN A 28 1.91 22.00 28.39
N PRO A 29 1.83 20.67 28.42
CA PRO A 29 1.63 19.89 27.20
C PRO A 29 0.31 20.32 26.56
N GLY A 30 0.37 20.76 25.30
CA GLY A 30 -0.80 21.19 24.55
C GLY A 30 -1.81 20.04 24.40
N ARG A 31 -3.10 20.30 24.64
CA ARG A 31 -4.20 19.32 24.57
C ARG A 31 -4.44 18.71 23.17
N ARG A 32 -3.63 19.04 22.15
CA ARG A 32 -3.78 18.62 20.74
C ARG A 32 -2.82 17.51 20.28
N LEU A 33 -2.17 16.79 21.20
CA LEU A 33 -1.11 15.83 20.88
C LEU A 33 -1.51 14.53 20.14
N THR A 34 -2.76 14.39 19.67
CA THR A 34 -3.14 13.21 18.85
C THR A 34 -3.71 13.56 17.47
N ALA A 35 -4.14 14.79 17.20
CA ALA A 35 -4.86 15.13 15.96
C ALA A 35 -4.06 15.97 14.94
N GLY A 36 -2.93 16.58 15.32
CA GLY A 36 -2.29 17.62 14.50
C GLY A 36 -0.81 17.43 14.12
N SER A 37 -0.04 16.56 14.78
CA SER A 37 1.39 16.40 14.45
C SER A 37 1.62 15.72 13.10
N GLY A 38 0.62 15.01 12.59
CA GLY A 38 0.63 14.30 11.31
C GLY A 38 1.61 13.13 11.33
N ARG A 39 1.11 11.90 11.26
CA ARG A 39 1.98 10.73 11.10
C ARG A 39 2.78 10.86 9.79
N ILE A 40 4.10 10.73 9.87
CA ILE A 40 5.00 10.69 8.71
C ILE A 40 4.63 9.46 7.87
N LYS A 41 4.22 9.68 6.63
CA LYS A 41 3.89 8.64 5.65
C LYS A 41 5.08 8.45 4.70
N SER A 42 5.13 7.31 4.00
CA SER A 42 6.18 7.05 3.01
C SER A 42 6.30 8.17 1.97
N ARG A 43 5.16 8.74 1.53
CA ARG A 43 5.12 9.85 0.57
C ARG A 43 5.86 11.10 1.04
N ASP A 44 5.86 11.36 2.35
CA ASP A 44 6.59 12.51 2.92
C ASP A 44 8.11 12.30 2.79
N ILE A 45 8.59 11.07 3.00
CA ILE A 45 10.00 10.70 2.82
C ILE A 45 10.39 10.71 1.33
N THR A 46 9.49 10.28 0.46
CA THR A 46 9.67 10.34 -1.00
C THR A 46 9.83 11.78 -1.47
N LEU A 47 8.97 12.69 -0.97
CA LEU A 47 9.05 14.11 -1.28
C LEU A 47 10.35 14.74 -0.75
N LEU A 48 10.76 14.42 0.47
CA LEU A 48 12.05 14.86 1.04
C LEU A 48 13.22 14.47 0.13
N ALA A 49 13.28 13.21 -0.31
CA ALA A 49 14.34 12.73 -1.20
C ALA A 49 14.32 13.46 -2.55
N ARG A 50 13.14 13.65 -3.13
CA ARG A 50 12.96 14.38 -4.40
C ARG A 50 13.39 15.84 -4.29
N GLN A 51 12.90 16.56 -3.27
CA GLN A 51 13.24 17.96 -3.04
C GLN A 51 14.72 18.15 -2.77
N MET A 52 15.33 17.28 -1.95
CA MET A 52 16.76 17.34 -1.70
C MET A 52 17.55 17.08 -3.00
N ALA A 53 17.18 16.09 -3.80
CA ALA A 53 17.82 15.85 -5.11
C ALA A 53 17.74 17.10 -6.01
N THR A 54 16.57 17.74 -6.10
CA THR A 54 16.38 18.97 -6.89
C THR A 54 17.23 20.13 -6.38
N LEU A 55 17.31 20.33 -5.06
CA LEU A 55 18.08 21.41 -4.45
C LEU A 55 19.60 21.19 -4.64
N LEU A 56 20.09 19.96 -4.44
CA LEU A 56 21.50 19.64 -4.69
C LEU A 56 21.87 19.84 -6.17
N ARG A 57 20.98 19.45 -7.09
CA ARG A 57 21.16 19.66 -8.52
C ARG A 57 21.22 21.15 -8.90
N ALA A 58 20.55 21.99 -8.14
CA ALA A 58 20.63 23.45 -8.26
C ALA A 58 21.86 24.06 -7.55
N GLY A 59 22.76 23.23 -7.01
CA GLY A 59 23.97 23.68 -6.31
C GLY A 59 23.75 24.14 -4.87
N VAL A 60 22.55 23.93 -4.31
CA VAL A 60 22.25 24.32 -2.92
C VAL A 60 22.97 23.35 -1.96
N PRO A 61 23.76 23.84 -0.98
CA PRO A 61 24.40 22.98 0.01
C PRO A 61 23.39 22.16 0.83
N VAL A 62 23.77 20.93 1.22
CA VAL A 62 22.89 19.99 1.94
C VAL A 62 22.22 20.61 3.17
N LEU A 63 22.99 21.31 4.00
CA LEU A 63 22.48 21.94 5.22
C LEU A 63 21.42 23.00 4.92
N GLN A 64 21.67 23.86 3.92
CA GLN A 64 20.70 24.84 3.47
C GLN A 64 19.47 24.17 2.87
N GLY A 65 19.66 23.08 2.13
CA GLY A 65 18.57 22.29 1.58
C GLY A 65 17.63 21.71 2.64
N PHE A 66 18.17 21.17 3.75
CA PHE A 66 17.33 20.73 4.87
C PHE A 66 16.54 21.89 5.49
N ASN A 67 17.12 23.08 5.62
CA ASN A 67 16.42 24.24 6.19
C ASN A 67 15.27 24.71 5.27
N VAL A 68 15.51 24.81 3.95
CA VAL A 68 14.48 25.15 2.95
C VAL A 68 13.33 24.14 3.00
N ILE A 69 13.64 22.85 3.09
CA ILE A 69 12.60 21.81 3.18
C ILE A 69 11.85 21.90 4.51
N ALA A 70 12.54 22.15 5.63
CA ALA A 70 11.89 22.27 6.94
C ALA A 70 10.87 23.43 6.99
N GLU A 71 11.18 24.55 6.32
CA GLU A 71 10.29 25.70 6.20
C GLU A 71 9.04 25.40 5.34
N GLY A 72 9.21 24.65 4.24
CA GLY A 72 8.13 24.30 3.31
C GLY A 72 7.25 23.12 3.72
N VAL A 73 7.56 22.43 4.82
CA VAL A 73 6.80 21.24 5.27
C VAL A 73 5.63 21.65 6.18
N ASP A 74 4.41 21.26 5.80
CA ASP A 74 3.19 21.54 6.59
C ASP A 74 3.10 20.71 7.88
N LYS A 75 3.52 19.44 7.83
CA LYS A 75 3.35 18.48 8.92
C LYS A 75 4.37 18.73 10.04
N PRO A 76 3.95 19.02 11.29
CA PRO A 76 4.87 19.29 12.38
C PRO A 76 5.86 18.15 12.65
N ALA A 77 5.42 16.89 12.59
CA ALA A 77 6.32 15.75 12.83
C ALA A 77 7.40 15.63 11.76
N MET A 78 7.07 15.92 10.50
CA MET A 78 8.03 15.89 9.40
C MET A 78 9.00 17.08 9.50
N ARG A 79 8.52 18.27 9.89
CA ARG A 79 9.37 19.43 10.15
C ARG A 79 10.41 19.12 11.24
N LEU A 80 9.98 18.51 12.35
CA LEU A 80 10.87 18.10 13.44
C LEU A 80 11.91 17.07 12.98
N LEU A 81 11.52 16.11 12.14
CA LEU A 81 12.46 15.14 11.56
C LEU A 81 13.52 15.83 10.68
N VAL A 82 13.10 16.75 9.81
CA VAL A 82 14.05 17.45 8.94
C VAL A 82 14.96 18.38 9.74
N GLN A 83 14.44 19.04 10.78
CA GLN A 83 15.23 19.86 11.70
C GLN A 83 16.23 19.01 12.50
N SER A 84 15.87 17.80 12.94
CA SER A 84 16.83 16.91 13.63
C SER A 84 17.95 16.46 12.70
N LEU A 85 17.63 16.17 11.43
CA LEU A 85 18.64 15.87 10.41
C LEU A 85 19.56 17.08 10.16
N SER A 86 18.99 18.28 9.97
CA SER A 86 19.76 19.52 9.80
C SER A 86 20.70 19.78 10.98
N LYS A 87 20.21 19.60 12.22
CA LYS A 87 21.00 19.76 13.45
C LYS A 87 22.13 18.76 13.56
N ALA A 88 21.90 17.49 13.21
CA ALA A 88 22.96 16.48 13.23
C ALA A 88 24.06 16.80 12.22
N VAL A 89 23.68 17.23 11.01
CA VAL A 89 24.64 17.60 9.96
C VAL A 89 25.40 18.89 10.31
N SER A 90 24.75 19.89 10.91
CA SER A 90 25.43 21.11 11.37
C SER A 90 26.41 20.85 12.52
N GLN A 91 26.20 19.78 13.29
CA GLN A 91 27.11 19.30 14.33
C GLN A 91 28.27 18.46 13.77
N GLY A 92 28.36 18.27 12.45
CA GLY A 92 29.46 17.57 11.79
C GLY A 92 29.20 16.09 11.52
N ALA A 93 28.00 15.56 11.78
CA ALA A 93 27.65 14.21 11.35
C ALA A 93 27.50 14.16 9.82
N SER A 94 27.88 13.03 9.21
CA SER A 94 27.56 12.78 7.81
C SER A 94 26.05 12.70 7.61
N VAL A 95 25.58 12.99 6.39
CA VAL A 95 24.15 12.87 6.05
C VAL A 95 23.68 11.44 6.29
N ALA A 96 24.49 10.45 5.94
CA ALA A 96 24.18 9.05 6.19
C ALA A 96 24.02 8.73 7.68
N GLU A 97 24.88 9.26 8.55
CA GLU A 97 24.79 9.06 10.01
C GLU A 97 23.55 9.73 10.60
N ALA A 98 23.23 10.95 10.17
CA ALA A 98 22.01 11.64 10.59
C ALA A 98 20.76 10.80 10.25
N LEU A 99 20.71 10.22 9.04
CA LEU A 99 19.60 9.36 8.61
C LEU A 99 19.52 8.04 9.40
N ARG A 100 20.67 7.44 9.78
CA ARG A 100 20.72 6.21 10.59
C ARG A 100 20.06 6.35 11.95
N GLN A 101 20.02 7.56 12.52
CA GLN A 101 19.34 7.82 13.79
C GLN A 101 17.82 7.66 13.69
N HIS A 102 17.27 7.61 12.48
CA HIS A 102 15.84 7.49 12.21
C HIS A 102 15.50 6.25 11.35
N PRO A 103 15.83 5.01 11.81
CA PRO A 103 15.70 3.79 11.02
C PRO A 103 14.25 3.41 10.68
N ARG A 104 13.28 3.98 11.41
CA ARG A 104 11.84 3.82 11.13
C ARG A 104 11.41 4.49 9.82
N HIS A 105 12.15 5.51 9.37
CA HIS A 105 11.82 6.30 8.19
C HIS A 105 12.81 6.06 7.05
N PHE A 106 14.09 5.84 7.38
CA PHE A 106 15.15 5.59 6.42
C PHE A 106 15.65 4.15 6.56
N GLY A 107 15.21 3.28 5.65
CA GLY A 107 15.69 1.90 5.58
C GLY A 107 17.15 1.80 5.14
N GLY A 108 17.76 0.62 5.33
CA GLY A 108 19.18 0.39 5.04
C GLY A 108 19.61 0.83 3.64
N LEU A 109 18.84 0.50 2.60
CA LEU A 109 19.12 0.93 1.23
C LEU A 109 19.25 2.46 1.10
N PHE A 110 18.36 3.23 1.73
CA PHE A 110 18.41 4.70 1.67
C PHE A 110 19.72 5.20 2.26
N VAL A 111 20.07 4.70 3.44
CA VAL A 111 21.30 5.08 4.15
C VAL A 111 22.54 4.69 3.35
N HIS A 112 22.60 3.49 2.79
CA HIS A 112 23.76 3.02 2.03
C HIS A 112 23.98 3.83 0.76
N LEU A 113 22.91 4.16 0.03
CA LEU A 113 22.99 5.00 -1.17
C LEU A 113 23.44 6.42 -0.85
N VAL A 114 22.93 7.00 0.25
CA VAL A 114 23.38 8.31 0.71
C VAL A 114 24.85 8.27 1.13
N ALA A 115 25.27 7.25 1.89
CA ALA A 115 26.66 7.08 2.31
C ALA A 115 27.61 6.95 1.11
N ALA A 116 27.25 6.13 0.12
CA ALA A 116 28.01 5.99 -1.10
C ALA A 116 28.10 7.31 -1.88
N GLY A 117 26.98 8.02 -2.03
CA GLY A 117 26.93 9.31 -2.72
C GLY A 117 27.69 10.43 -2.00
N GLU A 118 27.72 10.40 -0.67
CA GLU A 118 28.47 11.36 0.14
C GLU A 118 29.98 11.13 0.02
N GLN A 119 30.42 9.87 0.03
CA GLN A 119 31.83 9.50 -0.16
C GLN A 119 32.34 9.79 -1.58
N SER A 120 31.51 9.56 -2.60
CA SER A 120 31.88 9.77 -4.00
C SER A 120 31.59 11.18 -4.53
N GLY A 121 31.02 12.06 -3.70
CA GLY A 121 30.58 13.40 -4.13
C GLY A 121 29.38 13.38 -5.10
N THR A 122 28.72 12.24 -5.29
CA THR A 122 27.56 12.08 -6.19
C THR A 122 26.23 11.97 -5.42
N LEU A 123 26.10 12.68 -4.30
CA LEU A 123 24.93 12.62 -3.42
C LEU A 123 23.64 13.01 -4.16
N GLU A 124 23.69 14.02 -5.03
CA GLU A 124 22.59 14.41 -5.91
C GLU A 124 22.03 13.22 -6.70
N ARG A 125 22.90 12.53 -7.44
CA ARG A 125 22.54 11.38 -8.28
C ARG A 125 21.96 10.24 -7.45
N MET A 126 22.49 10.01 -6.25
CA MET A 126 21.98 8.95 -5.37
C MET A 126 20.61 9.29 -4.80
N LEU A 127 20.38 10.54 -4.39
CA LEU A 127 19.06 11.00 -3.95
C LEU A 127 18.04 10.97 -5.09
N GLU A 128 18.43 11.29 -6.32
CA GLU A 128 17.56 11.17 -7.49
C GLU A 128 17.14 9.71 -7.74
N ARG A 129 18.09 8.77 -7.65
CA ARG A 129 17.79 7.33 -7.75
C ARG A 129 16.87 6.85 -6.64
N ILE A 130 17.11 7.27 -5.40
CA ILE A 130 16.23 6.98 -4.26
C ILE A 130 14.82 7.52 -4.51
N ALA A 131 14.71 8.77 -4.95
CA ALA A 131 13.42 9.41 -5.21
C ALA A 131 12.65 8.68 -6.31
N LEU A 132 13.30 8.39 -7.44
CA LEU A 132 12.69 7.62 -8.54
C LEU A 132 12.24 6.23 -8.08
N HIS A 133 13.08 5.51 -7.32
CA HIS A 133 12.75 4.20 -6.78
C HIS A 133 11.50 4.25 -5.90
N LYS A 134 11.45 5.20 -4.95
CA LYS A 134 10.32 5.38 -4.04
C LYS A 134 9.05 5.82 -4.77
N GLU A 135 9.15 6.73 -5.72
CA GLU A 135 8.01 7.18 -6.54
C GLU A 135 7.40 6.05 -7.35
N LYS A 136 8.23 5.24 -8.04
CA LYS A 136 7.75 4.07 -8.78
C LYS A 136 7.06 3.06 -7.84
N ALA A 137 7.67 2.77 -6.69
CA ALA A 137 7.09 1.86 -5.69
C ALA A 137 5.74 2.38 -5.16
N GLU A 138 5.63 3.67 -4.86
CA GLU A 138 4.37 4.29 -4.41
C GLU A 138 3.30 4.30 -5.49
N ARG A 139 3.67 4.59 -6.75
CA ARG A 139 2.73 4.55 -7.89
C ARG A 139 2.18 3.15 -8.08
N LEU A 140 3.03 2.12 -8.05
CA LEU A 140 2.62 0.72 -8.18
C LEU A 140 1.66 0.33 -7.04
N GLN A 141 2.01 0.65 -5.79
CA GLN A 141 1.13 0.38 -4.64
C GLN A 141 -0.19 1.16 -4.72
N ALA A 142 -0.15 2.41 -5.20
CA ALA A 142 -1.35 3.22 -5.36
C ALA A 142 -2.26 2.66 -6.45
N ARG A 143 -1.71 2.19 -7.58
CA ARG A 143 -2.46 1.50 -8.64
C ARG A 143 -3.15 0.25 -8.10
N VAL A 144 -2.40 -0.65 -7.48
CA VAL A 144 -2.94 -1.89 -6.89
C VAL A 144 -4.03 -1.57 -5.86
N ARG A 145 -3.82 -0.59 -4.98
CA ARG A 145 -4.83 -0.21 -3.98
C ARG A 145 -6.07 0.39 -4.63
N LYS A 146 -5.94 1.27 -5.64
CA LYS A 146 -7.07 1.86 -6.35
C LYS A 146 -7.90 0.79 -7.07
N ALA A 147 -7.21 -0.16 -7.73
CA ALA A 147 -7.83 -1.29 -8.42
C ALA A 147 -8.69 -2.16 -7.50
N LEU A 148 -8.33 -2.28 -6.23
CA LEU A 148 -9.08 -3.06 -5.24
C LEU A 148 -10.17 -2.25 -4.53
N TRP A 149 -9.98 -0.94 -4.39
CA TRP A 149 -10.91 -0.08 -3.65
C TRP A 149 -12.21 0.16 -4.42
N TYR A 150 -12.11 0.50 -5.71
CA TYR A 150 -13.30 0.75 -6.54
C TYR A 150 -14.28 -0.43 -6.58
N PRO A 151 -13.86 -1.69 -6.86
CA PRO A 151 -14.73 -2.86 -6.82
C PRO A 151 -15.39 -3.06 -5.46
N ALA A 152 -14.62 -2.88 -4.38
CA ALA A 152 -15.11 -3.07 -3.02
C ALA A 152 -16.22 -2.07 -2.67
N VAL A 153 -16.05 -0.78 -2.99
CA VAL A 153 -17.05 0.25 -2.73
C VAL A 153 -18.34 -0.03 -3.48
N VAL A 154 -18.23 -0.36 -4.77
CA VAL A 154 -19.39 -0.64 -5.62
C VAL A 154 -20.12 -1.90 -5.16
N LEU A 155 -19.40 -2.99 -4.84
CA LEU A 155 -19.99 -4.22 -4.32
C LEU A 155 -20.68 -3.99 -2.97
N ILE A 156 -20.04 -3.27 -2.04
CA ILE A 156 -20.63 -2.91 -0.74
C ILE A 156 -21.89 -2.06 -0.94
N THR A 157 -21.87 -1.12 -1.88
CA THR A 157 -23.03 -0.27 -2.17
C THR A 157 -24.17 -1.08 -2.77
N GLY A 158 -23.88 -1.94 -3.75
CA GLY A 158 -24.88 -2.83 -4.37
C GLY A 158 -25.51 -3.79 -3.36
N VAL A 159 -24.68 -4.48 -2.56
CA VAL A 159 -25.15 -5.35 -1.47
C VAL A 159 -25.94 -4.57 -0.42
N GLY A 160 -25.51 -3.34 -0.09
CA GLY A 160 -26.22 -2.47 0.84
C GLY A 160 -27.61 -2.07 0.34
N VAL A 161 -27.73 -1.69 -0.94
CA VAL A 161 -29.02 -1.40 -1.58
C VAL A 161 -29.91 -2.65 -1.61
N ALA A 162 -29.34 -3.82 -1.98
CA ALA A 162 -30.05 -5.09 -1.97
C ALA A 162 -30.61 -5.43 -0.59
N ALA A 163 -29.76 -5.33 0.43
CA ALA A 163 -30.11 -5.62 1.81
C ALA A 163 -31.18 -4.65 2.32
N LEU A 164 -31.09 -3.36 1.99
CA LEU A 164 -32.12 -2.38 2.34
C LEU A 164 -33.48 -2.76 1.73
N LEU A 165 -33.50 -3.10 0.45
CA LEU A 165 -34.72 -3.49 -0.25
C LEU A 165 -35.33 -4.77 0.35
N LEU A 166 -34.51 -5.80 0.57
CA LEU A 166 -34.96 -7.06 1.17
C LEU A 166 -35.43 -6.87 2.62
N VAL A 167 -34.72 -6.11 3.45
CA VAL A 167 -35.03 -5.97 4.89
C VAL A 167 -36.17 -4.99 5.16
N LYS A 168 -36.35 -3.96 4.33
CA LYS A 168 -37.33 -2.88 4.59
C LYS A 168 -38.48 -2.81 3.60
N VAL A 169 -38.25 -3.10 2.32
CA VAL A 169 -39.25 -2.89 1.27
C VAL A 169 -40.09 -4.14 1.07
N VAL A 170 -39.47 -5.29 0.84
CA VAL A 170 -40.17 -6.56 0.61
C VAL A 170 -41.16 -6.94 1.72
N PRO A 171 -40.86 -6.80 3.03
CA PRO A 171 -41.78 -7.22 4.09
C PRO A 171 -43.04 -6.36 4.14
N ARG A 172 -42.94 -5.09 3.75
CA ARG A 172 -44.13 -4.21 3.65
C ARG A 172 -45.08 -4.67 2.56
N PHE A 173 -44.55 -5.23 1.47
CA PHE A 173 -45.37 -5.82 0.42
C PHE A 173 -45.98 -7.15 0.87
N GLU A 174 -45.24 -7.96 1.63
CA GLU A 174 -45.77 -9.20 2.21
C GLU A 174 -47.03 -8.95 3.04
N THR A 175 -46.98 -7.98 3.97
CA THR A 175 -48.13 -7.64 4.81
C THR A 175 -49.32 -7.18 3.97
N LEU A 176 -49.07 -6.44 2.88
CA LEU A 176 -50.14 -6.01 1.98
C LEU A 176 -50.78 -7.19 1.25
N PHE A 177 -50.03 -8.23 0.88
CA PHE A 177 -50.56 -9.37 0.11
C PHE A 177 -51.17 -10.47 0.98
N HIS A 178 -50.71 -10.64 2.23
CA HIS A 178 -51.30 -11.59 3.17
C HIS A 178 -52.80 -11.29 3.42
N ASP A 179 -53.19 -10.02 3.34
CA ASP A 179 -54.57 -9.57 3.49
C ASP A 179 -55.47 -9.93 2.29
N PHE A 180 -54.90 -10.29 1.12
CA PHE A 180 -55.67 -10.65 -0.09
C PHE A 180 -55.92 -12.16 -0.24
N GLY A 181 -55.36 -13.02 0.63
CA GLY A 181 -55.67 -14.45 0.68
C GLY A 181 -55.29 -15.30 -0.55
N ALA A 182 -54.50 -14.76 -1.48
CA ALA A 182 -54.08 -15.45 -2.71
C ALA A 182 -52.69 -16.10 -2.58
N GLU A 183 -52.48 -17.25 -3.23
CA GLU A 183 -51.17 -17.89 -3.27
C GLU A 183 -50.15 -17.06 -4.05
N LEU A 184 -49.04 -16.70 -3.38
CA LEU A 184 -47.99 -15.91 -3.98
C LEU A 184 -47.25 -16.68 -5.09
N PRO A 185 -46.90 -16.04 -6.22
CA PRO A 185 -46.07 -16.65 -7.25
C PRO A 185 -44.70 -17.13 -6.73
N ALA A 186 -44.10 -18.11 -7.41
CA ALA A 186 -42.84 -18.72 -6.97
C ALA A 186 -41.68 -17.72 -6.83
N LEU A 187 -41.58 -16.75 -7.75
CA LEU A 187 -40.58 -15.67 -7.72
C LEU A 187 -40.75 -14.76 -6.49
N THR A 188 -41.99 -14.41 -6.15
CA THR A 188 -42.31 -13.61 -4.95
C THR A 188 -42.01 -14.39 -3.67
N ARG A 189 -42.33 -15.69 -3.62
CA ARG A 189 -41.98 -16.57 -2.49
C ARG A 189 -40.46 -16.69 -2.28
N LEU A 190 -39.68 -16.77 -3.36
CA LEU A 190 -38.22 -16.77 -3.27
C LEU A 190 -37.69 -15.45 -2.70
N ALA A 191 -38.20 -14.31 -3.17
CA ALA A 191 -37.82 -13.00 -2.67
C ALA A 191 -38.15 -12.82 -1.18
N LEU A 192 -39.31 -13.34 -0.73
CA LEU A 192 -39.71 -13.33 0.68
C LEU A 192 -38.78 -14.18 1.55
N ARG A 193 -38.44 -15.41 1.12
CA ARG A 193 -37.46 -16.25 1.84
C ARG A 193 -36.07 -15.61 1.94
N LEU A 194 -35.61 -14.95 0.87
CA LEU A 194 -34.35 -14.20 0.87
C LEU A 194 -34.43 -12.98 1.81
N SER A 195 -35.58 -12.32 1.87
CA SER A 195 -35.87 -11.23 2.80
C SER A 195 -35.85 -11.69 4.25
N GLU A 196 -36.53 -12.79 4.59
CA GLU A 196 -36.51 -13.40 5.94
C GLU A 196 -35.09 -13.77 6.36
N ALA A 197 -34.34 -14.43 5.47
CA ALA A 197 -32.94 -14.78 5.72
C ALA A 197 -32.07 -13.52 5.90
N ALA A 198 -32.26 -12.49 5.08
CA ALA A 198 -31.54 -11.23 5.22
C ALA A 198 -31.88 -10.56 6.57
N GLN A 199 -33.14 -10.54 6.99
CA GLN A 199 -33.56 -9.97 8.27
C GLN A 199 -33.04 -10.76 9.48
N ALA A 200 -32.98 -12.08 9.39
CA ALA A 200 -32.46 -12.93 10.47
C ALA A 200 -30.93 -12.83 10.59
N TYR A 201 -30.22 -12.73 9.46
CA TYR A 201 -28.76 -12.87 9.42
C TYR A 201 -27.99 -11.59 9.05
N TRP A 202 -28.62 -10.42 8.83
CA TRP A 202 -27.87 -9.21 8.42
C TRP A 202 -26.80 -8.78 9.42
N LEU A 203 -27.07 -8.91 10.74
CA LEU A 203 -26.09 -8.62 11.80
C LEU A 203 -24.88 -9.57 11.71
N TRP A 204 -25.14 -10.87 11.54
CA TRP A 204 -24.09 -11.87 11.36
C TRP A 204 -23.32 -11.67 10.04
N GLY A 205 -24.00 -11.29 8.96
CA GLY A 205 -23.39 -10.97 7.68
C GLY A 205 -22.49 -9.73 7.75
N LEU A 206 -22.92 -8.69 8.46
CA LEU A 206 -22.12 -7.49 8.71
C LEU A 206 -20.92 -7.80 9.60
N LEU A 207 -21.11 -8.63 10.63
CA LEU A 207 -20.06 -9.07 11.54
C LEU A 207 -19.05 -9.97 10.82
N LEU A 208 -19.47 -10.85 9.90
CA LEU A 208 -18.56 -11.60 9.03
C LEU A 208 -17.84 -10.66 8.05
N GLY A 209 -18.57 -9.78 7.37
CA GLY A 209 -18.05 -8.92 6.32
C GLY A 209 -16.97 -7.94 6.79
N LEU A 210 -17.14 -7.37 8.00
CA LEU A 210 -16.10 -6.54 8.65
C LEU A 210 -15.13 -7.36 9.49
N GLY A 211 -15.62 -8.38 10.20
CA GLY A 211 -14.85 -9.15 11.16
C GLY A 211 -13.80 -10.06 10.52
N LEU A 212 -14.09 -10.74 9.40
CA LEU A 212 -13.12 -11.61 8.72
C LEU A 212 -11.89 -10.85 8.21
N PRO A 213 -12.02 -9.70 7.51
CA PRO A 213 -10.86 -8.90 7.11
C PRO A 213 -10.05 -8.41 8.31
N LEU A 214 -10.72 -7.97 9.38
CA LEU A 214 -10.07 -7.51 10.61
C LEU A 214 -9.31 -8.64 11.31
N LEU A 215 -9.95 -9.81 11.48
CA LEU A 215 -9.34 -11.00 12.06
C LEU A 215 -8.19 -11.53 11.21
N ALA A 216 -8.33 -11.52 9.88
CA ALA A 216 -7.25 -11.85 8.97
C ALA A 216 -6.08 -10.88 9.13
N TYR A 217 -6.34 -9.56 9.15
CA TYR A 217 -5.30 -8.54 9.36
C TYR A 217 -4.58 -8.70 10.70
N TRP A 218 -5.32 -8.94 11.79
CA TRP A 218 -4.75 -9.15 13.12
C TRP A 218 -4.01 -10.49 13.22
N GLY A 219 -4.56 -11.55 12.64
CA GLY A 219 -3.97 -12.88 12.57
C GLY A 219 -2.66 -12.90 11.79
N GLN A 220 -2.55 -12.12 10.70
CA GLN A 220 -1.30 -11.98 9.95
C GLN A 220 -0.19 -11.28 10.75
N GLN A 221 -0.55 -10.40 11.69
CA GLN A 221 0.42 -9.76 12.59
C GLN A 221 0.87 -10.68 13.71
N ARG A 222 -0.02 -11.53 14.23
CA ARG A 222 0.30 -12.46 15.33
C ARG A 222 0.99 -13.75 14.88
N SER A 223 0.64 -14.29 13.72
CA SER A 223 1.13 -15.60 13.27
C SER A 223 1.79 -15.52 11.90
N HIS A 224 3.06 -15.92 11.87
CA HIS A 224 3.84 -16.00 10.65
C HIS A 224 3.27 -17.04 9.67
N SER A 225 2.85 -18.21 10.17
CA SER A 225 2.29 -19.29 9.34
C SER A 225 0.94 -18.93 8.73
N LEU A 226 0.09 -18.21 9.47
CA LEU A 226 -1.21 -17.74 8.98
C LEU A 226 -1.04 -16.69 7.88
N ALA A 227 -0.08 -15.78 8.02
CA ALA A 227 0.24 -14.83 6.97
C ALA A 227 0.76 -15.49 5.69
N LEU A 228 1.64 -16.48 5.79
CA LEU A 228 2.10 -17.23 4.63
C LEU A 228 0.96 -17.95 3.92
N ARG A 229 0.03 -18.57 4.66
CA ARG A 229 -1.14 -19.25 4.09
C ARG A 229 -2.07 -18.28 3.38
N LEU A 230 -2.44 -17.18 4.03
CA LEU A 230 -3.36 -16.18 3.45
C LEU A 230 -2.74 -15.48 2.24
N GLN A 231 -1.48 -15.06 2.34
CA GLN A 231 -0.79 -14.40 1.23
C GLN A 231 -0.47 -15.38 0.10
N GLY A 232 -0.23 -16.66 0.41
CA GLY A 232 -0.12 -17.73 -0.58
C GLY A 232 -1.43 -18.02 -1.30
N LEU A 233 -2.56 -17.98 -0.58
CA LEU A 233 -3.90 -18.16 -1.17
C LEU A 233 -4.24 -16.97 -2.10
N ALA A 234 -3.93 -15.74 -1.69
CA ALA A 234 -4.13 -14.55 -2.51
C ALA A 234 -3.38 -14.64 -3.86
N LEU A 235 -2.18 -15.23 -3.86
CA LEU A 235 -1.41 -15.48 -5.08
C LEU A 235 -2.01 -16.55 -5.99
N ARG A 236 -3.03 -17.32 -5.56
CA ARG A 236 -3.70 -18.35 -6.36
C ARG A 236 -5.03 -17.89 -6.95
N LEU A 237 -5.53 -16.72 -6.55
CA LEU A 237 -6.77 -16.18 -7.08
C LEU A 237 -6.61 -15.85 -8.58
N PRO A 238 -7.60 -16.17 -9.42
CA PRO A 238 -7.56 -15.80 -10.83
C PRO A 238 -7.52 -14.28 -10.97
N VAL A 239 -6.76 -13.79 -11.96
CA VAL A 239 -6.50 -12.37 -12.26
C VAL A 239 -5.74 -11.61 -11.15
N LEU A 240 -6.23 -11.60 -9.91
CA LEU A 240 -5.58 -10.95 -8.76
C LEU A 240 -4.24 -11.60 -8.40
N GLY A 241 -4.16 -12.93 -8.44
CA GLY A 241 -2.94 -13.66 -8.10
C GLY A 241 -1.80 -13.37 -9.07
N GLU A 242 -2.10 -13.29 -10.37
CA GLU A 242 -1.10 -12.93 -11.38
C GLU A 242 -0.63 -11.49 -11.24
N MET A 243 -1.56 -10.55 -11.02
CA MET A 243 -1.24 -9.14 -10.75
C MET A 243 -0.34 -9.00 -9.51
N LEU A 244 -0.64 -9.72 -8.43
CA LEU A 244 0.18 -9.72 -7.22
C LEU A 244 1.56 -10.31 -7.45
N ARG A 245 1.67 -11.40 -8.23
CA ARG A 245 2.97 -11.98 -8.61
C ARG A 245 3.80 -11.01 -9.44
N ALA A 246 3.23 -10.43 -10.50
CA ALA A 246 3.90 -9.43 -11.32
C ALA A 246 4.36 -8.22 -10.48
N SER A 247 3.53 -7.75 -9.55
CA SER A 247 3.90 -6.68 -8.61
C SER A 247 5.07 -7.07 -7.70
N CYS A 248 5.09 -8.29 -7.18
CA CYS A 248 6.20 -8.78 -6.33
C CYS A 248 7.51 -8.87 -7.13
N VAL A 249 7.46 -9.41 -8.35
CA VAL A 249 8.62 -9.53 -9.24
C VAL A 249 9.12 -8.15 -9.65
N ALA A 250 8.23 -7.24 -10.05
CA ALA A 250 8.56 -5.86 -10.38
C ALA A 250 9.30 -5.15 -9.25
N ARG A 251 8.77 -5.22 -8.02
CA ARG A 251 9.41 -4.59 -6.84
C ARG A 251 10.75 -5.22 -6.50
N PHE A 252 10.84 -6.55 -6.56
CA PHE A 252 12.10 -7.27 -6.36
C PHE A 252 13.16 -6.81 -7.37
N CYS A 253 12.86 -6.87 -8.67
CA CYS A 253 13.77 -6.51 -9.75
C CYS A 253 14.14 -5.02 -9.68
N ARG A 254 13.17 -4.13 -9.42
CA ARG A 254 13.41 -2.68 -9.29
C ARG A 254 14.35 -2.36 -8.13
N THR A 255 14.12 -2.96 -6.96
CA THR A 255 15.00 -2.76 -5.80
C THR A 255 16.39 -3.29 -6.10
N LEU A 256 16.48 -4.51 -6.63
CA LEU A 256 17.77 -5.12 -6.91
C LEU A 256 18.55 -4.32 -7.96
N ALA A 257 17.93 -3.91 -9.07
CA ALA A 257 18.51 -3.03 -10.09
C ALA A 257 19.04 -1.71 -9.50
N THR A 258 18.25 -1.09 -8.61
CA THR A 258 18.64 0.16 -7.94
C THR A 258 19.87 -0.05 -7.05
N THR A 259 19.90 -1.16 -6.31
CA THR A 259 21.02 -1.49 -5.41
C THR A 259 22.28 -1.84 -6.18
N THR A 260 22.20 -2.70 -7.19
CA THR A 260 23.34 -3.16 -7.98
C THR A 260 23.89 -2.04 -8.84
N GLY A 261 23.03 -1.25 -9.48
CA GLY A 261 23.44 -0.10 -10.29
C GLY A 261 24.09 1.01 -9.47
N ALA A 262 23.92 1.02 -8.15
CA ALA A 262 24.59 1.94 -7.23
C ALA A 262 25.82 1.34 -6.54
N GLY A 263 26.24 0.14 -6.92
CA GLY A 263 27.42 -0.54 -6.37
C GLY A 263 27.22 -1.13 -4.98
N VAL A 264 25.97 -1.26 -4.49
CA VAL A 264 25.70 -1.95 -3.23
C VAL A 264 25.97 -3.45 -3.41
N PRO A 265 26.67 -4.12 -2.47
CA PRO A 265 26.92 -5.56 -2.56
C PRO A 265 25.63 -6.37 -2.78
N LEU A 266 25.69 -7.37 -3.66
CA LEU A 266 24.52 -8.13 -4.11
C LEU A 266 23.69 -8.71 -2.95
N VAL A 267 24.34 -9.24 -1.92
CA VAL A 267 23.69 -9.84 -0.75
C VAL A 267 22.87 -8.80 0.04
N GLU A 268 23.40 -7.59 0.22
CA GLU A 268 22.68 -6.48 0.87
C GLU A 268 21.55 -5.93 -0.03
N GLY A 269 21.77 -5.95 -1.34
CA GLY A 269 20.74 -5.67 -2.35
C GLY A 269 19.57 -6.65 -2.25
N LEU A 270 19.85 -7.95 -2.16
CA LEU A 270 18.86 -9.02 -2.00
C LEU A 270 18.09 -8.90 -0.69
N LYS A 271 18.75 -8.55 0.42
CA LYS A 271 18.08 -8.26 1.70
C LYS A 271 17.09 -7.10 1.57
N SER A 272 17.49 -6.04 0.87
CA SER A 272 16.61 -4.90 0.57
C SER A 272 15.44 -5.31 -0.33
N ALA A 273 15.71 -6.12 -1.37
CA ALA A 273 14.72 -6.61 -2.30
C ALA A 273 13.69 -7.57 -1.65
N ALA A 274 14.12 -8.37 -0.66
CA ALA A 274 13.25 -9.25 0.12
C ALA A 274 12.15 -8.45 0.83
N GLY A 275 12.53 -7.44 1.62
CA GLY A 275 11.59 -6.56 2.30
C GLY A 275 10.77 -5.69 1.35
N ALA A 276 11.32 -5.38 0.17
CA ALA A 276 10.63 -4.63 -0.85
C ALA A 276 9.60 -5.45 -1.65
N SER A 277 9.64 -6.78 -1.66
CA SER A 277 8.72 -7.63 -2.46
C SER A 277 7.25 -7.47 -2.06
N GLY A 278 6.96 -7.15 -0.79
CA GLY A 278 5.61 -6.84 -0.31
C GLY A 278 4.69 -8.05 -0.09
N ASN A 279 5.18 -9.28 -0.30
CA ASN A 279 4.48 -10.52 0.00
C ASN A 279 5.45 -11.48 0.70
N ARG A 280 5.08 -12.00 1.88
CA ARG A 280 5.94 -12.85 2.72
C ARG A 280 6.38 -14.14 2.01
N VAL A 281 5.57 -14.64 1.07
CA VAL A 281 5.93 -15.82 0.29
C VAL A 281 7.07 -15.51 -0.69
N PHE A 282 7.05 -14.32 -1.30
CA PHE A 282 8.17 -13.85 -2.11
C PHE A 282 9.37 -13.45 -1.26
N GLU A 283 9.15 -12.83 -0.10
CA GLU A 283 10.21 -12.49 0.85
C GLU A 283 11.01 -13.73 1.28
N GLN A 284 10.34 -14.85 1.61
CA GLN A 284 10.99 -16.13 1.89
C GLN A 284 11.76 -16.69 0.69
N ALA A 285 11.20 -16.58 -0.52
CA ALA A 285 11.87 -17.02 -1.74
C ALA A 285 13.15 -16.21 -1.99
N VAL A 286 13.08 -14.88 -1.83
CA VAL A 286 14.25 -14.00 -1.98
C VAL A 286 15.28 -14.26 -0.87
N GLU A 287 14.83 -14.54 0.36
CA GLU A 287 15.73 -14.88 1.46
C GLU A 287 16.42 -16.24 1.27
N GLN A 288 15.79 -17.18 0.55
CA GLN A 288 16.46 -18.39 0.08
C GLN A 288 17.52 -18.05 -0.98
N VAL A 289 17.15 -17.25 -1.99
CA VAL A 289 18.09 -16.79 -3.03
C VAL A 289 19.30 -16.10 -2.41
N ARG A 290 19.09 -15.25 -1.40
CA ARG A 290 20.16 -14.55 -0.68
C ARG A 290 21.12 -15.51 0.02
N ARG A 291 20.60 -16.59 0.62
CA ARG A 291 21.42 -17.64 1.26
C ARG A 291 22.21 -18.43 0.23
N ASP A 292 21.57 -18.86 -0.85
CA ASP A 292 22.24 -19.60 -1.93
C ASP A 292 23.38 -18.78 -2.57
N VAL A 293 23.17 -17.46 -2.77
CA VAL A 293 24.20 -16.55 -3.29
C VAL A 293 25.33 -16.31 -2.29
N LEU A 294 25.02 -16.25 -0.99
CA LEU A 294 26.04 -16.21 0.07
C LEU A 294 26.92 -17.46 0.07
N ASP A 295 26.32 -18.62 -0.22
CA ASP A 295 27.01 -19.90 -0.36
C ASP A 295 27.77 -20.03 -1.70
N GLY A 296 27.80 -18.96 -2.52
CA GLY A 296 28.57 -18.88 -3.76
C GLY A 296 27.84 -19.39 -5.00
N GLN A 297 26.54 -19.66 -4.93
CA GLN A 297 25.76 -20.02 -6.12
C GLN A 297 25.44 -18.80 -6.99
N SER A 298 25.29 -19.02 -8.30
CA SER A 298 24.85 -17.96 -9.21
C SER A 298 23.45 -17.47 -8.87
N LEU A 299 23.20 -16.18 -9.10
CA LEU A 299 21.90 -15.57 -8.82
C LEU A 299 20.80 -16.22 -9.66
N GLY A 300 21.08 -16.45 -10.96
CA GLY A 300 20.12 -17.08 -11.86
C GLY A 300 19.71 -18.50 -11.43
N LEU A 301 20.67 -19.32 -10.96
CA LEU A 301 20.40 -20.67 -10.47
C LEU A 301 19.58 -20.63 -9.17
N SER A 302 19.96 -19.74 -8.26
CA SER A 302 19.28 -19.55 -6.97
C SER A 302 17.82 -19.14 -7.17
N MET A 303 17.57 -18.18 -8.07
CA MET A 303 16.20 -17.77 -8.44
C MET A 303 15.40 -18.91 -9.07
N ARG A 304 16.02 -19.73 -9.91
CA ARG A 304 15.36 -20.90 -10.52
C ARG A 304 14.97 -21.93 -9.45
N ARG A 305 15.84 -22.22 -8.48
CA ARG A 305 15.57 -23.14 -7.36
C ARG A 305 14.45 -22.65 -6.46
N ALA A 306 14.37 -21.34 -6.21
CA ALA A 306 13.29 -20.75 -5.44
C ALA A 306 11.90 -20.91 -6.09
N GLY A 307 11.83 -21.09 -7.42
CA GLY A 307 10.61 -21.51 -8.14
C GLY A 307 9.47 -20.49 -8.18
N ARG A 308 9.73 -19.22 -7.84
CA ARG A 308 8.70 -18.14 -7.82
C ARG A 308 8.87 -17.07 -8.88
N PHE A 309 9.96 -17.11 -9.64
CA PHE A 309 10.28 -16.10 -10.64
C PHE A 309 9.88 -16.58 -12.05
N PRO A 310 9.32 -15.70 -12.89
CA PRO A 310 8.92 -16.06 -14.25
C PRO A 310 10.14 -16.30 -15.15
N ALA A 311 9.92 -17.02 -16.25
CA ALA A 311 10.99 -17.39 -17.19
C ALA A 311 11.78 -16.19 -17.71
N MET A 312 11.10 -15.09 -18.03
CA MET A 312 11.73 -13.86 -18.50
C MET A 312 12.71 -13.29 -17.46
N ALA A 313 12.32 -13.24 -16.18
CA ALA A 313 13.20 -12.78 -15.10
C ALA A 313 14.45 -13.67 -14.96
N LEU A 314 14.27 -14.99 -15.03
CA LEU A 314 15.38 -15.95 -14.94
C LEU A 314 16.37 -15.79 -16.12
N GLN A 315 15.86 -15.61 -17.33
CA GLN A 315 16.68 -15.42 -18.54
C GLN A 315 17.47 -14.11 -18.49
N MET A 316 16.80 -13.01 -18.16
CA MET A 316 17.41 -11.68 -18.09
C MET A 316 18.47 -11.60 -16.99
N VAL A 317 18.23 -12.23 -15.84
CA VAL A 317 19.24 -12.33 -14.78
C VAL A 317 20.44 -13.16 -15.22
N ALA A 318 20.22 -14.32 -15.85
CA ALA A 318 21.33 -15.13 -16.36
C ALA A 318 22.18 -14.38 -17.38
N ILE A 319 21.55 -13.63 -18.29
CA ILE A 319 22.24 -12.77 -19.26
C ILE A 319 23.03 -11.68 -18.53
N GLY A 320 22.38 -10.94 -17.63
CA GLY A 320 23.00 -9.82 -16.91
C GLY A 320 24.13 -10.24 -15.97
N GLU A 321 24.06 -11.43 -15.39
CA GLU A 321 25.11 -12.03 -14.58
C GLU A 321 26.33 -12.41 -15.44
N ALA A 322 26.11 -12.98 -16.64
CA ALA A 322 27.17 -13.33 -17.57
C ALA A 322 27.84 -12.11 -18.24
N SER A 323 27.07 -11.05 -18.54
CA SER A 323 27.55 -9.84 -19.20
C SER A 323 27.95 -8.71 -18.25
N GLY A 324 27.78 -8.89 -16.93
CA GLY A 324 28.04 -7.84 -15.94
C GLY A 324 27.08 -6.65 -15.99
N THR A 325 25.92 -6.79 -16.65
CA THR A 325 24.90 -5.73 -16.82
C THR A 325 23.60 -6.06 -16.10
N LEU A 326 23.73 -6.67 -14.91
CA LEU A 326 22.61 -7.15 -14.10
C LEU A 326 21.61 -6.03 -13.74
N ASP A 327 22.10 -4.81 -13.45
CA ASP A 327 21.28 -3.64 -13.18
C ASP A 327 20.34 -3.30 -14.35
N GLN A 328 20.85 -3.25 -15.57
CA GLN A 328 20.06 -2.94 -16.78
C GLN A 328 19.05 -4.05 -17.10
N MET A 329 19.45 -5.31 -16.94
CA MET A 329 18.56 -6.44 -17.21
C MET A 329 17.43 -6.52 -16.18
N LEU A 330 17.72 -6.30 -14.89
CA LEU A 330 16.71 -6.23 -13.84
C LEU A 330 15.78 -5.03 -14.01
N GLU A 331 16.28 -3.89 -14.48
CA GLU A 331 15.46 -2.72 -14.77
C GLU A 331 14.43 -3.02 -15.87
N ARG A 332 14.83 -3.67 -16.96
CA ARG A 332 13.90 -4.10 -18.03
C ARG A 332 12.83 -5.07 -17.53
N VAL A 333 13.21 -6.04 -16.69
CA VAL A 333 12.25 -6.98 -16.08
C VAL A 333 11.28 -6.23 -15.17
N ALA A 334 11.77 -5.26 -14.40
CA ALA A 334 10.92 -4.45 -13.54
C ALA A 334 9.91 -3.63 -14.35
N GLU A 335 10.34 -2.96 -15.42
CA GLU A 335 9.47 -2.15 -16.28
C GLU A 335 8.39 -2.99 -16.96
N HIS A 336 8.76 -4.14 -17.49
CA HIS A 336 7.80 -5.05 -18.11
C HIS A 336 6.70 -5.50 -17.13
N HIS A 337 7.08 -5.93 -15.92
CA HIS A 337 6.10 -6.36 -14.92
C HIS A 337 5.35 -5.19 -14.26
N GLU A 338 5.92 -3.98 -14.22
CA GLU A 338 5.20 -2.74 -13.86
C GLU A 338 4.08 -2.48 -14.89
N SER A 339 4.37 -2.57 -16.19
CA SER A 339 3.38 -2.45 -17.26
C SER A 339 2.32 -3.54 -17.23
N GLU A 340 2.71 -4.80 -16.99
CA GLU A 340 1.76 -5.92 -16.87
C GLU A 340 0.80 -5.75 -15.68
N VAL A 341 1.26 -5.15 -14.58
CA VAL A 341 0.38 -4.77 -13.46
C VAL A 341 -0.59 -3.67 -13.89
N ASP A 342 -0.12 -2.65 -14.59
CA ASP A 342 -0.96 -1.55 -15.07
C ASP A 342 -2.06 -2.05 -16.02
N GLU A 343 -1.73 -2.89 -17.00
CA GLU A 343 -2.69 -3.50 -17.93
C GLU A 343 -3.73 -4.36 -17.21
N ARG A 344 -3.29 -5.21 -16.28
CA ARG A 344 -4.21 -6.05 -15.50
C ARG A 344 -5.16 -5.24 -14.62
N VAL A 345 -4.70 -4.12 -14.07
CA VAL A 345 -5.54 -3.20 -13.32
C VAL A 345 -6.63 -2.60 -14.20
N ASP A 346 -6.28 -2.20 -15.43
CA ASP A 346 -7.23 -1.61 -16.36
C ASP A 346 -8.26 -2.63 -16.84
N VAL A 347 -7.85 -3.87 -17.14
CA VAL A 347 -8.75 -4.99 -17.48
C VAL A 347 -9.69 -5.34 -16.31
N LEU A 348 -9.17 -5.40 -15.08
CA LEU A 348 -10.00 -5.66 -13.91
C LEU A 348 -11.07 -4.57 -13.74
N THR A 349 -10.69 -3.32 -13.91
CA THR A 349 -11.60 -2.18 -13.75
C THR A 349 -12.68 -2.18 -14.82
N SER A 350 -12.32 -2.45 -16.09
CA SER A 350 -13.27 -2.45 -17.21
C SER A 350 -14.24 -3.63 -17.20
N LEU A 351 -13.85 -4.80 -16.69
CA LEU A 351 -14.74 -5.96 -16.57
C LEU A 351 -15.73 -5.84 -15.42
N LEU A 352 -15.35 -5.14 -14.35
CA LEU A 352 -16.18 -5.01 -13.16
C LEU A 352 -17.38 -4.11 -13.36
N GLU A 353 -17.26 -3.05 -14.16
CA GLU A 353 -18.37 -2.12 -14.40
C GLU A 353 -19.59 -2.80 -15.07
N PRO A 354 -19.44 -3.54 -16.19
CA PRO A 354 -20.55 -4.31 -16.77
C PRO A 354 -21.09 -5.37 -15.83
N LEU A 355 -20.22 -6.09 -15.12
CA LEU A 355 -20.64 -7.14 -14.18
C LEU A 355 -21.50 -6.56 -13.05
N VAL A 356 -21.10 -5.42 -12.49
CA VAL A 356 -21.86 -4.69 -11.48
C VAL A 356 -23.22 -4.27 -12.03
N ILE A 357 -23.26 -3.66 -13.22
CA ILE A 357 -24.52 -3.20 -13.83
C ILE A 357 -25.47 -4.38 -14.04
N VAL A 358 -24.97 -5.52 -14.53
CA VAL A 358 -25.76 -6.73 -14.70
C VAL A 358 -26.26 -7.25 -13.36
N ILE A 359 -25.41 -7.35 -12.34
CA ILE A 359 -25.81 -7.83 -11.00
C ILE A 359 -26.87 -6.92 -10.40
N LEU A 360 -26.65 -5.60 -10.39
CA LEU A 360 -27.63 -4.63 -9.86
C LEU A 360 -28.91 -4.64 -10.68
N GLY A 361 -28.82 -4.71 -12.01
CA GLY A 361 -29.98 -4.76 -12.89
C GLY A 361 -30.83 -6.01 -12.67
N VAL A 362 -30.21 -7.19 -12.60
CA VAL A 362 -30.90 -8.46 -12.32
C VAL A 362 -31.50 -8.45 -10.92
N MET A 363 -30.76 -7.92 -9.94
CA MET A 363 -31.20 -7.90 -8.55
C MET A 363 -32.36 -6.94 -8.32
N VAL A 364 -32.26 -5.68 -8.77
CA VAL A 364 -33.32 -4.68 -8.64
C VAL A 364 -34.49 -5.01 -9.56
N GLY A 365 -34.22 -5.36 -10.82
CA GLY A 365 -35.25 -5.74 -11.78
C GLY A 365 -36.01 -6.99 -11.36
N GLY A 366 -35.31 -8.03 -10.90
CA GLY A 366 -35.91 -9.25 -10.37
C GLY A 366 -36.78 -8.97 -9.15
N LEU A 367 -36.36 -8.05 -8.28
CA LEU A 367 -37.15 -7.62 -7.13
C LEU A 367 -38.43 -6.90 -7.56
N VAL A 368 -38.32 -5.93 -8.48
CA VAL A 368 -39.47 -5.20 -9.00
C VAL A 368 -40.47 -6.17 -9.61
N VAL A 369 -40.03 -7.07 -10.50
CA VAL A 369 -40.90 -8.10 -11.10
C VAL A 369 -41.56 -8.95 -10.01
N ALA A 370 -40.81 -9.41 -9.01
CA ALA A 370 -41.35 -10.21 -7.91
C ALA A 370 -42.42 -9.47 -7.08
N MET A 371 -42.35 -8.14 -6.98
CA MET A 371 -43.34 -7.32 -6.26
C MET A 371 -44.57 -6.99 -7.11
N TYR A 372 -44.43 -6.86 -8.43
CA TYR A 372 -45.55 -6.55 -9.32
C TYR A 372 -46.32 -7.78 -9.80
N LEU A 373 -45.68 -8.96 -9.87
CA LEU A 373 -46.34 -10.19 -10.33
C LEU A 373 -47.64 -10.53 -9.58
N PRO A 374 -47.69 -10.43 -8.23
CA PRO A 374 -48.91 -10.67 -7.47
C PRO A 374 -50.04 -9.68 -7.79
N ILE A 375 -49.71 -8.41 -8.10
CA ILE A 375 -50.69 -7.39 -8.48
C ILE A 375 -51.38 -7.78 -9.79
N PHE A 376 -50.61 -8.25 -10.78
CA PHE A 376 -51.17 -8.74 -12.03
C PHE A 376 -51.99 -10.02 -11.87
N ALA A 377 -51.55 -10.94 -10.99
CA ALA A 377 -52.29 -12.16 -10.70
C ALA A 377 -53.65 -11.87 -10.03
N LEU A 378 -53.71 -10.87 -9.15
CA LEU A 378 -54.97 -10.41 -8.53
C LEU A 378 -55.85 -9.67 -9.54
N GLY A 379 -55.27 -8.84 -10.41
CA GLY A 379 -56.01 -8.09 -11.44
C GLY A 379 -56.56 -8.95 -12.59
N GLY A 380 -56.05 -10.17 -12.79
CA GLY A 380 -56.60 -11.14 -13.75
C GLY A 380 -57.59 -12.13 -13.14
N ALA A 381 -57.74 -12.15 -11.81
CA ALA A 381 -58.69 -12.98 -11.07
C ALA A 381 -59.98 -12.22 -10.68
N LEU A 382 -60.02 -10.90 -10.93
CA LEU A 382 -61.19 -10.02 -10.96
C LEU A 382 -61.64 -9.84 -12.41
#